data_AF-A0A973WJT0-F1
#
_entry.id   AF-A0A973WJT0-F1
#
_cell.length_a   1.000
_cell.length_b   1.000
_cell.length_c   1.000
_cell.angle_alpha   90.00
_cell.angle_beta   90.00
_cell.angle_gamma   90.00
#
_symmetry.space_group_name_H-M   'P 1'
#
loop_
_entity.id
_entity.type
_entity.pdbx_description
1 polymer ?
#
loop_
_entity_poly.entity_id
_entity_poly.type
_entity_poly.pdbx_seq_one_letter_code
_entity_poly.pdbx_strand_id
1 'polypeptide(L)'
;MNRWILAACFLALTAAPAAAVDVRLDSYRNPKNENFRIFNHMYLDGVRGGLMASNAWLKRHGGQLLFCMPDTLVLTSEQTEEIMLKSADKRSAKGEMVVALLLLWGMQDTYPCEKPGTQ
;
A
#
# COMPACT_ATOMS: atom_id res chain seq x y z
N MET A 1 7.26 11.36 -43.06
CA MET A 1 8.28 10.74 -42.19
C MET A 1 7.97 10.84 -40.70
N ASN A 2 7.48 11.98 -40.18
CA ASN A 2 7.22 12.18 -38.74
C ASN A 2 6.19 11.24 -38.08
N ARG A 3 5.18 10.74 -38.80
CA ARG A 3 4.14 9.86 -38.22
C ARG A 3 4.68 8.50 -37.77
N TRP A 4 5.67 7.95 -38.48
CA TRP A 4 6.28 6.66 -38.16
C TRP A 4 7.23 6.76 -36.97
N ILE A 5 7.90 7.91 -36.82
CA ILE A 5 8.79 8.20 -35.69
C ILE A 5 7.97 8.30 -34.39
N LEU A 6 6.84 9.02 -34.42
CA LEU A 6 5.96 9.14 -33.25
C LEU A 6 5.35 7.79 -32.84
N ALA A 7 4.94 6.95 -33.80
CA ALA A 7 4.43 5.61 -33.53
C ALA A 7 5.51 4.70 -32.92
N ALA A 8 6.75 4.76 -33.43
CA ALA A 8 7.87 4.00 -32.89
C ALA A 8 8.24 4.45 -31.47
N CYS A 9 8.23 5.75 -31.19
CA CYS A 9 8.46 6.29 -29.84
C CYS A 9 7.38 5.85 -28.85
N PHE A 10 6.10 5.88 -29.24
CA PHE A 10 5.01 5.40 -28.38
C PHE A 10 5.15 3.91 -28.06
N LEU A 11 5.48 3.08 -29.06
CA LEU A 11 5.68 1.64 -28.87
C LEU A 11 6.85 1.33 -27.93
N ALA A 12 7.95 2.10 -28.05
CA ALA A 12 9.13 1.97 -27.20
C ALA A 12 8.84 2.37 -25.74
N LEU A 13 8.02 3.40 -25.50
CA LEU A 13 7.63 3.79 -24.13
C LEU A 13 6.74 2.75 -23.45
N THR A 14 5.88 2.04 -24.19
CA THR A 14 5.04 0.97 -23.63
C THR A 14 5.77 -0.35 -23.43
N ALA A 15 6.92 -0.56 -24.10
CA ALA A 15 7.69 -1.79 -24.02
C ALA A 15 8.65 -1.84 -22.82
N ALA A 16 8.90 -0.70 -22.17
CA ALA A 16 9.66 -0.69 -20.93
C ALA A 16 8.83 -1.40 -19.85
N PRO A 17 9.33 -2.49 -19.23
CA PRO A 17 8.66 -3.04 -18.06
C PRO A 17 8.62 -1.93 -17.02
N ALA A 18 7.42 -1.53 -16.61
CA ALA A 18 7.25 -0.71 -15.43
C ALA A 18 7.75 -1.54 -14.25
N ALA A 19 9.02 -1.38 -13.90
CA ALA A 19 9.60 -1.94 -12.69
C ALA A 19 9.07 -1.14 -11.50
N ALA A 20 7.77 -1.27 -11.24
CA ALA A 20 7.18 -0.89 -9.96
C ALA A 20 7.68 -1.92 -8.94
N VAL A 21 8.87 -1.66 -8.39
CA VAL A 21 9.45 -2.49 -7.33
C VAL A 21 8.86 -2.01 -6.02
N ASP A 22 7.74 -2.60 -5.63
CA ASP A 22 7.20 -2.41 -4.28
C ASP A 22 8.06 -3.13 -3.24
N VAL A 23 8.09 -2.57 -2.02
CA VAL A 23 8.80 -3.19 -0.89
C VAL A 23 8.11 -4.51 -0.50
N ARG A 24 8.91 -5.56 -0.49
CA ARG A 24 8.53 -6.93 -0.14
C ARG A 24 8.75 -7.18 1.35
N LEU A 25 7.94 -8.05 1.95
CA LEU A 25 7.99 -8.38 3.38
C LEU A 25 9.38 -8.86 3.81
N ASP A 26 10.05 -9.68 2.99
CA ASP A 26 11.39 -10.14 3.30
C ASP A 26 12.39 -8.99 3.38
N SER A 27 12.38 -8.10 2.39
CA SER A 27 13.23 -6.90 2.40
C SER A 27 12.92 -5.97 3.57
N TYR A 28 11.67 -5.97 4.05
CA TYR A 28 11.23 -5.19 5.20
C TYR A 28 11.77 -5.77 6.52
N ARG A 29 11.62 -7.08 6.73
CA ARG A 29 12.08 -7.80 7.93
C ARG A 29 13.59 -7.96 7.99
N ASN A 30 14.22 -8.14 6.83
CA ASN A 30 15.64 -8.43 6.65
C ASN A 30 16.29 -7.37 5.75
N PRO A 31 16.35 -6.09 6.17
CA PRO A 31 16.92 -5.03 5.34
C PRO A 31 18.40 -5.29 5.09
N LYS A 32 18.84 -5.10 3.84
CA LYS A 32 20.25 -5.35 3.44
C LYS A 32 21.27 -4.49 4.17
N ASN A 33 20.86 -3.29 4.60
CA ASN A 33 21.66 -2.36 5.38
C ASN A 33 20.75 -1.30 6.03
N GLU A 34 21.35 -0.42 6.82
CA GLU A 34 20.64 0.64 7.54
C GLU A 34 19.85 1.59 6.62
N ASN A 35 20.40 1.94 5.46
CA ASN A 35 19.72 2.83 4.52
C ASN A 35 18.44 2.18 3.98
N PHE A 36 18.47 0.86 3.72
CA PHE A 36 17.26 0.13 3.34
C PHE A 36 16.26 0.02 4.48
N ARG A 37 16.71 -0.10 5.74
CA ARG A 37 15.82 -0.06 6.91
C ARG A 37 15.09 1.28 6.98
N ILE A 38 15.81 2.39 6.91
CA ILE A 38 15.26 3.75 6.92
C ILE A 38 14.28 3.93 5.74
N PHE A 39 14.68 3.52 4.54
CA PHE A 39 13.84 3.59 3.36
C PHE A 39 12.55 2.78 3.53
N ASN A 40 12.60 1.57 4.07
CA ASN A 40 11.43 0.74 4.29
C ASN A 40 10.43 1.38 5.25
N HIS A 41 10.90 2.04 6.33
CA HIS A 41 10.03 2.78 7.24
C HIS A 41 9.38 3.98 6.55
N MET A 42 10.18 4.78 5.81
CA MET A 42 9.64 5.91 5.02
C MET A 42 8.62 5.45 3.98
N TYR A 43 8.90 4.33 3.31
CA TYR A 43 7.98 3.70 2.36
C TYR A 43 6.67 3.32 3.05
N LEU A 44 6.72 2.66 4.20
CA LEU A 44 5.52 2.26 4.94
C LEU A 44 4.68 3.47 5.36
N ASP A 45 5.31 4.55 5.82
CA ASP A 45 4.63 5.80 6.14
C ASP A 45 3.97 6.43 4.91
N GLY A 46 4.64 6.36 3.75
CA GLY A 46 4.07 6.77 2.46
C GLY A 46 2.85 5.94 2.08
N VAL A 47 2.91 4.62 2.24
CA VAL A 47 1.76 3.73 2.01
C VAL A 47 0.61 4.10 2.93
N ARG A 48 0.84 4.30 4.24
CA ARG A 48 -0.19 4.75 5.18
C ARG A 48 -0.85 6.02 4.69
N GLY A 49 -0.07 7.04 4.34
CA GLY A 49 -0.58 8.30 3.82
C GLY A 49 -1.44 8.11 2.55
N GLY A 50 -0.97 7.29 1.62
CA GLY A 50 -1.70 6.96 0.39
C GLY A 50 -3.03 6.24 0.66
N LEU A 51 -3.04 5.28 1.60
CA LEU A 51 -4.25 4.59 2.02
C LEU A 51 -5.25 5.54 2.68
N MET A 52 -4.79 6.41 3.59
CA MET A 52 -5.65 7.42 4.23
C MET A 52 -6.23 8.40 3.22
N ALA A 53 -5.41 8.88 2.27
CA ALA A 53 -5.86 9.77 1.20
C ALA A 53 -6.89 9.09 0.27
N SER A 54 -6.66 7.82 -0.08
CA SER A 54 -7.60 7.01 -0.88
C SER A 54 -8.94 6.86 -0.16
N ASN A 55 -8.91 6.59 1.14
CA ASN A 55 -10.11 6.47 1.96
C ASN A 55 -10.88 7.80 2.06
N ALA A 56 -10.17 8.92 2.27
CA ALA A 56 -10.77 10.24 2.29
C ALA A 56 -11.40 10.63 0.94
N TRP A 57 -10.75 10.25 -0.17
CA TRP A 57 -11.30 10.44 -1.51
C TRP A 57 -12.59 9.63 -1.68
N LEU A 58 -12.63 8.36 -1.27
CA LEU A 58 -13.84 7.53 -1.33
C LEU A 58 -14.97 8.13 -0.48
N LYS A 59 -14.68 8.57 0.75
CA LYS A 59 -15.65 9.26 1.64
C LYS A 59 -16.29 10.46 0.93
N ARG A 60 -15.49 11.27 0.25
CA ARG A 60 -15.95 12.49 -0.44
C ARG A 60 -16.77 12.21 -1.70
N HIS A 61 -16.54 11.10 -2.37
CA HIS A 61 -17.19 10.77 -3.66
C HIS A 61 -18.28 9.71 -3.53
N GLY A 62 -18.75 9.42 -2.30
CA GLY A 62 -19.80 8.43 -2.05
C GLY A 62 -19.37 6.99 -2.34
N GLY A 63 -18.07 6.71 -2.40
CA GLY A 63 -17.52 5.38 -2.56
C GLY A 63 -17.51 4.59 -1.25
N GLN A 64 -17.46 3.26 -1.35
CA GLN A 64 -17.27 2.41 -0.17
C GLN A 64 -15.86 2.59 0.38
N LEU A 65 -15.74 2.85 1.68
CA LEU A 65 -14.45 2.98 2.36
C LEU A 65 -13.69 1.64 2.34
N LEU A 66 -12.37 1.72 2.19
CA LEU A 66 -11.48 0.56 2.27
C LEU A 66 -11.38 0.01 3.69
N PHE A 67 -11.48 0.88 4.70
CA PHE A 67 -11.48 0.59 6.14
C PHE A 67 -12.17 1.75 6.89
N CYS A 68 -12.63 1.52 8.12
CA CYS A 68 -13.44 2.49 8.88
C CYS A 68 -12.74 2.92 10.17
N MET A 69 -11.61 3.60 10.01
CA MET A 69 -10.83 4.15 11.13
C MET A 69 -11.54 5.38 11.73
N PRO A 70 -11.56 5.56 13.06
CA PRO A 70 -12.13 6.75 13.69
C PRO A 70 -11.46 8.05 13.21
N ASP A 71 -12.26 9.08 12.92
CA ASP A 71 -11.77 10.36 12.36
C ASP A 71 -10.76 11.10 13.27
N THR A 72 -10.76 10.81 14.58
CA THR A 72 -9.84 11.42 15.57
C THR A 72 -8.55 10.63 15.77
N LEU A 73 -8.43 9.44 15.19
CA LEU A 73 -7.27 8.58 15.38
C LEU A 73 -6.16 8.94 14.37
N VAL A 74 -4.97 9.23 14.89
CA VAL A 74 -3.75 9.40 14.11
C VAL A 74 -2.81 8.26 14.45
N LEU A 75 -2.46 7.44 13.46
CA LEU A 75 -1.54 6.33 13.64
C LEU A 75 -0.09 6.81 13.62
N THR A 76 0.70 6.39 14.60
CA THR A 76 2.16 6.55 14.55
C THR A 76 2.79 5.57 13.55
N SER A 77 4.05 5.78 13.20
CA SER A 77 4.80 4.87 12.33
C SER A 77 4.91 3.48 12.94
N GLU A 78 5.10 3.38 14.26
CA GLU A 78 5.18 2.12 15.00
C GLU A 78 3.84 1.38 15.01
N GLN A 79 2.73 2.07 15.26
CA GLN A 79 1.39 1.46 15.20
C GLN A 79 1.07 0.96 13.78
N THR A 80 1.51 1.70 12.77
CA THR A 80 1.33 1.32 11.36
C THR A 80 2.12 0.05 11.03
N GLU A 81 3.36 -0.04 11.50
CA GLU A 81 4.20 -1.23 11.37
C GLU A 81 3.59 -2.42 12.11
N GLU A 82 3.12 -2.24 13.34
CA GLU A 82 2.47 -3.29 14.11
C GLU A 82 1.25 -3.86 13.38
N ILE A 83 0.37 -3.00 12.86
CA ILE A 83 -0.80 -3.40 12.07
C ILE A 83 -0.38 -4.23 10.84
N MET A 84 0.65 -3.78 10.12
CA MET A 84 1.17 -4.47 8.94
C MET A 84 1.77 -5.83 9.28
N LEU A 85 2.61 -5.92 10.32
CA LEU A 85 3.26 -7.17 10.73
C LEU A 85 2.25 -8.17 11.30
N LYS A 86 1.27 -7.71 12.10
CA LYS A 86 0.19 -8.56 12.61
C LYS A 86 -0.65 -9.14 11.47
N SER A 87 -0.93 -8.34 10.44
CA SER A 87 -1.60 -8.80 9.22
C SER A 87 -0.78 -9.84 8.46
N ALA A 88 0.53 -9.65 8.38
CA ALA A 88 1.46 -10.59 7.78
C ALA A 88 1.46 -11.93 8.52
N ASP A 89 1.54 -11.90 9.85
CA ASP A 89 1.57 -13.11 10.68
C ASP A 89 0.23 -13.86 10.62
N LYS A 90 -0.90 -13.14 10.73
CA LYS A 90 -2.26 -13.71 10.60
C LYS A 90 -2.44 -14.47 9.28
N ARG A 91 -1.78 -14.02 8.21
CA ARG A 91 -1.87 -14.62 6.86
C ARG A 91 -0.76 -15.61 6.56
N SER A 92 0.16 -15.86 7.50
CA SER A 92 1.39 -16.62 7.24
C SER A 92 2.10 -16.12 5.97
N ALA A 93 2.21 -14.79 5.87
CA ALA A 93 2.69 -14.11 4.69
C ALA A 93 4.11 -14.55 4.33
N LYS A 94 4.30 -14.89 3.07
CA LYS A 94 5.62 -15.21 2.52
C LYS A 94 6.39 -13.93 2.18
N GLY A 95 7.70 -14.07 2.06
CA GLY A 95 8.63 -12.95 1.87
C GLY A 95 8.35 -12.07 0.64
N GLU A 96 7.80 -12.66 -0.41
CA GLU A 96 7.42 -11.98 -1.66
C GLU A 96 6.13 -11.16 -1.57
N MET A 97 5.40 -11.22 -0.45
CA MET A 97 4.21 -10.38 -0.27
C MET A 97 4.62 -8.91 -0.17
N VAL A 98 3.85 -8.05 -0.82
CA VAL A 98 4.08 -6.61 -0.80
C VAL A 98 3.55 -6.00 0.49
N VAL A 99 4.39 -5.19 1.12
CA VAL A 99 4.10 -4.51 2.39
C VAL A 99 2.84 -3.64 2.32
N ALA A 100 2.59 -3.02 1.15
CA ALA A 100 1.41 -2.18 0.97
C ALA A 100 0.08 -2.95 1.10
N LEU A 101 0.00 -4.15 0.53
CA LEU A 101 -1.19 -5.01 0.67
C LEU A 101 -1.34 -5.51 2.10
N LEU A 102 -0.23 -5.87 2.74
CA LEU A 102 -0.22 -6.31 4.14
C LEU A 102 -0.76 -5.22 5.06
N LEU A 103 -0.34 -3.97 4.85
CA LEU A 103 -0.88 -2.83 5.60
C LEU A 103 -2.37 -2.62 5.30
N LEU A 104 -2.80 -2.60 4.02
CA LEU A 104 -4.22 -2.45 3.66
C LEU A 104 -5.09 -3.50 4.37
N TRP A 105 -4.70 -4.77 4.30
CA TRP A 105 -5.41 -5.84 4.97
C TRP A 105 -5.37 -5.71 6.49
N GLY A 106 -4.27 -5.23 7.06
CA GLY A 106 -4.16 -4.95 8.49
C GLY A 106 -5.11 -3.83 8.92
N MET A 107 -5.24 -2.78 8.11
CA MET A 107 -6.19 -1.69 8.34
C MET A 107 -7.64 -2.20 8.27
N GLN A 108 -7.95 -3.10 7.32
CA GLN A 108 -9.26 -3.74 7.21
C GLN A 108 -9.59 -4.65 8.39
N ASP A 109 -8.60 -5.40 8.88
CA ASP A 109 -8.75 -6.27 10.04
C ASP A 109 -8.90 -5.46 11.34
N THR A 110 -8.17 -4.35 11.46
CA THR A 110 -8.16 -3.50 12.67
C THR A 110 -9.37 -2.56 12.71
N TYR A 111 -9.80 -2.06 11.55
CA TYR A 111 -10.90 -1.09 11.41
C TYR A 111 -11.90 -1.57 10.35
N PRO A 112 -12.62 -2.68 10.60
CA PRO A 112 -13.61 -3.17 9.66
C PRO A 112 -14.74 -2.16 9.50
N CYS A 113 -15.16 -1.92 8.27
CA CYS A 113 -16.42 -1.22 8.01
C CYS A 113 -17.59 -2.13 8.30
N GLU A 114 -18.65 -1.58 8.92
CA GLU A 114 -19.92 -2.31 9.05
C GLU A 114 -20.42 -2.71 7.66
N LYS A 115 -20.79 -3.98 7.50
CA LYS A 115 -21.49 -4.40 6.28
C LYS A 115 -22.85 -3.70 6.29
N PRO A 116 -23.29 -3.09 5.17
CA PRO A 116 -24.66 -2.59 5.09
C PRO A 116 -25.58 -3.77 5.42
N GLY A 117 -26.34 -3.63 6.50
CA GLY A 117 -27.27 -4.65 6.93
C GLY A 117 -28.22 -4.96 5.78
N THR A 118 -28.30 -6.23 5.40
CA THR A 118 -29.45 -6.75 4.64
C THR A 118 -30.69 -6.47 5.49
N GLN A 119 -31.38 -5.38 5.20
CA GLN A 119 -32.79 -5.21 5.53
C GLN A 119 -33.62 -5.83 4.41
#